data_AF-A0A959E563-F1
#
_entry.id   AF-A0A959E563-F1
#
_cell.length_a   1.000
_cell.length_b   1.000
_cell.length_c   1.000
_cell.angle_alpha   90.00
_cell.angle_beta   90.00
_cell.angle_gamma   90.00
#
_symmetry.space_group_name_H-M   'P 1'
#
loop_
_entity.id
_entity.type
_entity.pdbx_description
1 polymer ?
#
loop_
_entity_poly.entity_id
_entity_poly.type
_entity_poly.pdbx_seq_one_letter_code
_entity_poly.pdbx_strand_id
1 'polypeptide(L)'
;REAWTAGLMQLDADAGGLLRLPVDQQTAFLKKLDAEAREAKEPLTPPQAAWRKLKELTLIGYFTSETGASEVLEYIPVPGRFEGCIPLPPGQRTYVI
;
A
#
# COMPACT_ATOMS: atom_id res chain seq x y z
N ARG A 1 13.49 -11.44 10.35
CA ARG A 1 12.32 -10.90 11.12
C ARG A 1 12.75 -9.70 11.95
N GLU A 2 13.86 -9.79 12.67
CA GLU A 2 14.41 -8.73 13.55
C GLU A 2 14.68 -7.39 12.85
N ALA A 3 15.24 -7.40 11.62
CA ALA A 3 15.52 -6.16 10.88
C ALA A 3 14.26 -5.34 10.56
N TRP A 4 13.12 -6.01 10.32
CA TRP A 4 11.86 -5.33 10.01
C TRP A 4 11.26 -4.67 11.25
N THR A 5 11.26 -5.38 12.38
CA THR A 5 10.79 -4.83 13.66
C THR A 5 11.67 -3.67 14.13
N ALA A 6 12.99 -3.78 13.97
CA ALA A 6 13.91 -2.68 14.27
C ALA A 6 13.64 -1.44 13.39
N GLY A 7 13.37 -1.63 12.10
CA GLY A 7 13.00 -0.54 11.20
C GLY A 7 11.68 0.14 11.59
N LEU A 8 10.69 -0.61 12.08
CA LEU A 8 9.44 -0.03 12.60
C LEU A 8 9.66 0.76 13.89
N MET A 9 10.52 0.28 14.79
CA MET A 9 10.87 1.00 16.02
C MET A 9 11.61 2.30 15.71
N GLN A 10 12.54 2.26 14.74
CA GLN A 10 13.24 3.45 14.25
C GLN A 10 12.25 4.44 13.63
N LEU A 11 11.32 3.98 12.79
CA LEU A 11 10.28 4.82 12.19
C LEU A 11 9.43 5.52 13.25
N ASP A 12 8.96 4.79 14.27
CA ASP A 12 8.16 5.38 15.35
C ASP A 12 8.97 6.41 16.15
N ALA A 13 10.25 6.13 16.43
CA ALA A 13 11.15 7.07 17.08
C ALA A 13 11.40 8.34 16.25
N ASP A 14 11.65 8.19 14.94
CA ASP A 14 11.86 9.30 14.00
C ASP A 14 10.61 10.19 13.88
N ALA A 15 9.42 9.61 14.05
CA ALA A 15 8.14 10.32 14.10
C ALA A 15 7.83 10.95 15.48
N GLY A 16 8.61 10.67 16.53
CA GLY A 16 8.32 11.11 17.90
C GLY A 16 7.15 10.37 18.55
N GLY A 17 6.87 9.14 18.12
CA GLY A 17 5.67 8.38 18.46
C GLY A 17 4.57 8.64 17.44
N LEU A 18 4.60 7.93 16.30
CA LEU A 18 3.73 8.16 15.14
C LEU A 18 2.25 8.21 15.54
N LEU A 19 1.81 7.24 16.34
CA LEU A 19 0.40 7.12 16.75
C LEU A 19 -0.06 8.22 17.73
N ARG A 20 0.87 9.01 18.28
CA ARG A 20 0.56 10.14 19.17
C ARG A 20 0.33 11.45 18.40
N LEU A 21 0.73 11.49 17.12
CA LEU A 21 0.54 12.67 16.28
C LEU A 21 -0.92 12.78 15.81
N PRO A 22 -1.41 14.00 15.50
CA PRO A 22 -2.65 14.17 14.75
C PRO A 22 -2.62 13.44 13.40
N VAL A 23 -3.77 12.96 12.92
CA VAL A 23 -3.89 12.14 11.69
C VAL A 23 -3.25 12.80 10.47
N ASP A 24 -3.39 14.12 10.33
CA ASP A 24 -2.79 14.87 9.23
C ASP A 24 -1.27 14.84 9.27
N GLN A 25 -0.69 14.90 10.47
CA GLN A 25 0.76 14.86 10.67
C GLN A 25 1.31 13.43 10.48
N GLN A 26 0.57 12.41 10.92
CA GLN A 26 0.89 11.01 10.60
C GLN A 26 0.97 10.80 9.08
N THR A 27 -0.06 11.27 8.38
CA THR A 27 -0.18 11.15 6.93
C THR A 27 0.93 11.92 6.22
N ALA A 28 1.24 13.14 6.67
CA ALA A 28 2.32 13.93 6.09
C ALA A 28 3.69 13.24 6.26
N PHE A 29 3.98 12.70 7.44
CA PHE A 29 5.22 11.97 7.72
C PHE A 29 5.35 10.74 6.81
N LEU A 30 4.32 9.90 6.75
CA LEU A 30 4.34 8.67 5.95
C LEU A 30 4.42 8.96 4.44
N LYS A 31 3.76 10.01 3.96
CA LYS A 31 3.87 10.45 2.55
C LYS A 31 5.29 10.90 2.21
N LYS A 32 5.92 11.66 3.12
CA LYS A 32 7.32 12.08 2.94
C LYS A 32 8.25 10.87 2.88
N LEU A 33 8.12 9.95 3.83
CA LEU A 33 8.93 8.72 3.89
C LEU A 33 8.74 7.85 2.63
N ASP A 34 7.51 7.76 2.12
CA ASP A 34 7.19 7.04 0.88
C ASP A 34 7.83 7.69 -0.36
N ALA A 35 7.79 9.02 -0.47
CA ALA A 35 8.41 9.76 -1.55
C ALA A 35 9.94 9.58 -1.54
N GLU A 36 10.57 9.71 -0.37
CA GLU A 36 12.01 9.49 -0.21
C GLU A 36 12.41 8.06 -0.56
N ALA A 37 11.62 7.05 -0.15
CA ALA A 37 11.87 5.67 -0.50
C ALA A 37 11.71 5.38 -2.00
N ARG A 38 10.84 6.13 -2.68
CA ARG A 38 10.62 6.02 -4.14
C ARG A 38 11.75 6.65 -4.94
N GLU A 39 12.33 7.75 -4.45
CA GLU A 39 13.40 8.51 -5.11
C GLU A 39 14.80 8.04 -4.73
N ALA A 40 14.91 7.12 -3.77
CA ALA A 40 16.18 6.57 -3.30
C ALA A 40 16.97 5.92 -4.46
N LYS A 41 18.17 6.45 -4.71
CA LYS A 41 19.18 5.87 -5.62
C LYS A 41 20.09 4.86 -4.93
N GLU A 42 20.13 4.93 -3.60
CA GLU A 42 20.85 4.04 -2.71
C GLU A 42 19.90 2.97 -2.14
N PRO A 43 20.44 1.89 -1.52
CA PRO A 43 19.63 0.96 -0.76
C PRO A 43 18.79 1.68 0.29
N LEU A 44 17.53 1.23 0.47
CA LEU A 44 16.62 1.84 1.43
C LEU A 44 17.18 1.80 2.85
N THR A 45 16.94 2.87 3.59
CA THR A 45 17.18 2.88 5.03
C THR A 45 16.24 1.88 5.72
N PRO A 46 16.60 1.38 6.91
CA PRO A 46 15.72 0.49 7.68
C PRO A 46 14.27 0.99 7.85
N PRO A 47 13.99 2.26 8.22
CA PRO A 47 12.61 2.75 8.32
C PRO A 47 11.88 2.80 6.97
N GLN A 48 12.57 3.20 5.89
CA GLN A 48 11.99 3.19 4.55
C GLN A 48 11.63 1.77 4.10
N ALA A 49 12.52 0.80 4.30
CA ALA A 49 12.29 -0.59 3.95
C ALA A 49 11.15 -1.20 4.76
N ALA A 50 11.07 -0.88 6.05
CA ALA A 50 10.01 -1.34 6.94
C ALA A 50 8.64 -0.77 6.55
N TRP A 51 8.58 0.55 6.26
CA TRP A 51 7.37 1.21 5.80
C TRP A 51 6.88 0.65 4.46
N ARG A 52 7.77 0.52 3.47
CA ARG A 52 7.42 -0.05 2.15
C ARG A 52 6.80 -1.44 2.29
N LYS A 53 7.41 -2.29 3.10
CA LYS A 53 6.91 -3.64 3.36
C LYS A 53 5.56 -3.63 4.08
N LEU A 54 5.39 -2.77 5.10
CA LEU A 54 4.13 -2.64 5.81
C LEU A 54 3.01 -2.20 4.85
N LYS A 55 3.25 -1.16 4.06
CA LYS A 55 2.32 -0.64 3.07
C LYS A 55 1.94 -1.69 2.03
N GLU A 56 2.91 -2.42 1.50
CA GLU A 56 2.68 -3.52 0.55
C GLU A 56 1.75 -4.59 1.14
N LEU A 57 2.04 -5.06 2.36
CA LEU A 57 1.20 -6.06 3.04
C LEU A 57 -0.22 -5.54 3.32
N THR A 58 -0.36 -4.26 3.68
CA THR A 58 -1.68 -3.63 3.86
C THR A 58 -2.46 -3.57 2.56
N LEU A 59 -1.82 -3.19 1.45
CA LEU A 59 -2.46 -3.15 0.14
C LEU A 59 -2.90 -4.54 -0.30
N ILE A 60 -2.05 -5.56 -0.16
CA ILE A 60 -2.39 -6.94 -0.47
C ILE A 60 -3.60 -7.37 0.37
N GLY A 61 -3.53 -7.21 1.69
CA GLY A 61 -4.63 -7.58 2.59
C GLY A 61 -5.94 -6.86 2.27
N TYR A 62 -5.89 -5.58 1.88
CA TYR A 62 -7.07 -4.82 1.48
C TYR A 62 -7.66 -5.33 0.17
N PHE A 63 -6.86 -5.46 -0.89
CA PHE A 63 -7.35 -5.87 -2.20
C PHE A 63 -7.72 -7.36 -2.30
N THR A 64 -7.27 -8.20 -1.36
CA THR A 64 -7.74 -9.59 -1.21
C THR A 64 -8.86 -9.75 -0.18
N SER A 65 -9.26 -8.68 0.52
CA SER A 65 -10.40 -8.73 1.43
C SER A 65 -11.72 -8.70 0.67
N GLU A 66 -12.80 -9.17 1.29
CA GLU A 66 -14.15 -9.09 0.74
C GLU A 66 -14.52 -7.64 0.38
N THR A 67 -14.26 -6.69 1.29
CA THR A 67 -14.54 -5.27 1.07
C THR A 67 -13.75 -4.70 -0.10
N GLY A 68 -12.44 -4.96 -0.20
CA GLY A 68 -11.63 -4.46 -1.32
C GLY A 68 -12.03 -5.09 -2.66
N ALA A 69 -12.34 -6.38 -2.67
CA ALA A 69 -12.74 -7.10 -3.88
C ALA A 69 -14.14 -6.71 -4.38
N SER A 70 -15.07 -6.37 -3.49
CA SER A 70 -16.46 -6.04 -3.86
C SER A 70 -16.69 -4.55 -4.09
N GLU A 71 -16.09 -3.68 -3.29
CA GLU A 71 -16.39 -2.25 -3.33
C GLU A 71 -15.45 -1.46 -4.24
N VAL A 72 -14.22 -1.93 -4.45
CA VAL A 72 -13.19 -1.21 -5.23
C VAL A 72 -12.96 -1.83 -6.61
N LEU A 73 -13.02 -3.15 -6.71
CA LEU A 73 -12.86 -3.88 -7.97
C LEU A 73 -14.22 -4.18 -8.60
N GLU A 74 -14.25 -4.37 -9.93
CA GLU A 74 -15.43 -4.89 -10.62
C GLU A 74 -15.39 -6.42 -10.60
N TYR A 75 -16.43 -7.04 -10.02
CA TYR A 75 -16.55 -8.48 -9.97
C TYR A 75 -17.02 -9.04 -11.32
N ILE A 76 -16.16 -9.84 -11.97
CA ILE A 76 -16.53 -10.66 -13.13
C ILE A 76 -16.51 -12.12 -12.70
N PRO A 77 -17.65 -12.85 -12.70
CA PRO A 77 -17.66 -14.27 -12.38
C PRO A 77 -16.89 -15.07 -13.44
N VAL A 78 -15.95 -15.91 -13.00
CA VAL A 78 -15.17 -16.84 -13.83
C VAL A 78 -15.65 -18.29 -13.57
N PRO A 79 -15.79 -19.16 -14.59
CA PRO A 79 -15.48 -18.96 -16.01
C PRO A 79 -16.58 -18.20 -16.76
N GLY A 80 -16.20 -17.09 -17.40
CA GLY A 80 -17.03 -16.31 -18.31
C GLY A 80 -16.66 -16.53 -19.78
N ARG A 81 -17.40 -15.89 -20.70
CA ARG A 81 -17.05 -15.85 -22.13
C ARG A 81 -15.75 -15.05 -22.31
N PHE A 82 -14.74 -15.66 -22.94
CA PHE A 82 -13.50 -14.95 -23.26
C PHE A 82 -13.71 -14.02 -24.46
N GLU A 83 -13.52 -12.72 -24.25
CA GLU A 83 -13.49 -11.69 -25.29
C GLU A 83 -12.17 -10.93 -25.21
N GLY A 84 -11.29 -11.14 -26.20
CA GLY A 84 -9.90 -10.63 -26.13
C GLY A 84 -9.75 -9.11 -26.28
N CYS A 85 -10.81 -8.40 -26.69
CA CYS A 85 -10.82 -6.94 -26.84
C CYS A 85 -12.19 -6.40 -26.44
N ILE A 86 -12.32 -5.99 -25.18
CA ILE A 86 -13.49 -5.26 -24.68
C ILE A 86 -13.06 -3.78 -24.57
N PRO A 87 -13.78 -2.82 -25.18
CA PRO A 87 -13.47 -1.42 -25.01
C PRO A 87 -13.60 -1.05 -23.52
N LEU A 88 -12.59 -0.38 -22.95
CA LEU A 88 -12.59 0.09 -21.56
C LEU A 88 -13.26 1.48 -21.47
N PRO A 89 -14.53 1.59 -21.06
CA PRO A 89 -15.17 2.87 -20.82
C PRO A 89 -14.40 3.74 -19.80
N PRO A 90 -14.42 5.07 -19.97
CA PRO A 90 -13.80 5.99 -19.02
C PRO A 90 -14.37 5.79 -17.61
N GLY A 91 -13.48 5.58 -16.63
CA GLY A 91 -13.87 5.41 -15.22
C GLY A 91 -14.26 3.98 -14.82
N GLN A 92 -14.13 2.99 -15.71
CA GLN A 92 -14.31 1.60 -15.33
C GLN A 92 -13.25 1.15 -14.30
N ARG A 93 -13.70 0.39 -13.30
CA ARG A 93 -12.85 -0.17 -12.25
C ARG A 93 -12.03 -1.33 -12.81
N THR A 94 -10.89 -1.61 -12.20
CA THR A 94 -10.11 -2.80 -12.53
C THR A 94 -10.85 -4.06 -12.08
N TYR A 95 -10.64 -5.16 -12.78
CA TYR A 95 -11.30 -6.43 -12.49
C TYR A 95 -10.63 -7.17 -11.33
N VAL A 96 -11.45 -7.84 -10.52
CA VAL A 96 -10.97 -8.94 -9.68
C VAL A 96 -10.98 -10.22 -10.51
N ILE A 97 -9.99 -11.08 -10.32
CA ILE A 97 -9.85 -12.38 -11.00
C ILE A 97 -10.38 -13.50 -10.14
#